data_AF-A0A926GRE8-F1
#
_entry.id   AF-A0A926GRE8-F1
#
_cell.length_a   1.000
_cell.length_b   1.000
_cell.length_c   1.000
_cell.angle_alpha   90.00
_cell.angle_beta   90.00
_cell.angle_gamma   90.00
#
_symmetry.space_group_name_H-M   'P 1'
#
loop_
_entity.id
_entity.type
_entity.pdbx_description
1 polymer ?
#
loop_
_entity_poly.entity_id
_entity_poly.type
_entity_poly.pdbx_seq_one_letter_code
_entity_poly.pdbx_strand_id
1 'polypeptide(L)'
;AVTSQTLTTFRTVQSGDTIVLGGFITRQEDRQIQKVPFLSDLPIIGSLFTQTNRTVVGNEVLVFVTPTIIEDRSQGNTGAVGNPSPTP
;
A
#
# COMPACT_ATOMS: atom_id res chain seq x y z
N ALA A 1 -16.84 10.72 0.19
CA ALA A 1 -15.53 11.16 0.71
C ALA A 1 -14.45 10.42 -0.06
N VAL A 2 -13.36 11.10 -0.45
CA VAL A 2 -12.20 10.48 -1.10
C VAL A 2 -11.04 10.58 -0.13
N THR A 3 -10.50 9.44 0.31
CA THR A 3 -9.37 9.37 1.25
C THR A 3 -8.10 9.10 0.46
N SER A 4 -7.16 10.03 0.44
CA SER A 4 -5.85 9.88 -0.22
C SER A 4 -4.77 9.59 0.80
N GLN A 5 -3.91 8.60 0.53
CA GLN A 5 -2.78 8.21 1.39
C GLN A 5 -1.49 8.30 0.57
N THR A 6 -0.49 9.03 1.05
CA THR A 6 0.80 9.24 0.36
C THR A 6 1.93 8.65 1.19
N LEU A 7 2.79 7.83 0.57
CA LEU A 7 3.96 7.20 1.19
C LEU A 7 5.25 7.62 0.46
N THR A 8 6.18 8.25 1.16
CA THR A 8 7.49 8.67 0.62
C THR A 8 8.61 7.86 1.27
N THR A 9 9.42 7.19 0.47
CA THR A 9 10.55 6.36 0.95
C THR A 9 11.71 6.39 -0.05
N PHE A 10 12.93 6.15 0.42
CA PHE A 10 14.16 6.12 -0.40
C PHE A 10 14.84 4.77 -0.22
N ARG A 11 15.04 4.02 -1.32
CA ARG A 11 15.61 2.67 -1.32
C ARG A 11 16.45 2.45 -2.58
N THR A 12 17.63 1.86 -2.41
CA THR A 12 18.43 1.32 -3.52
C THR A 12 17.97 -0.10 -3.80
N VAL A 13 17.68 -0.40 -5.08
CA VAL A 13 17.14 -1.68 -5.55
C VAL A 13 17.85 -2.14 -6.81
N GLN A 14 17.93 -3.46 -7.00
CA GLN A 14 18.41 -4.06 -8.24
C GLN A 14 17.25 -4.17 -9.24
N SER A 15 17.57 -4.16 -10.54
CA SER A 15 16.57 -4.34 -11.60
C SER A 15 15.95 -5.72 -11.52
N GLY A 16 14.62 -5.78 -11.57
CA GLY A 16 13.85 -7.02 -11.57
C GLY A 16 13.42 -7.52 -10.18
N ASP A 17 13.98 -6.99 -9.10
CA ASP A 17 13.60 -7.39 -7.74
C ASP A 17 12.33 -6.66 -7.28
N THR A 18 11.28 -7.42 -6.94
CA THR A 18 10.08 -6.84 -6.32
C THR A 18 10.37 -6.47 -4.87
N ILE A 19 10.18 -5.20 -4.53
CA ILE A 19 10.27 -4.71 -3.16
C ILE A 19 8.91 -4.32 -2.60
N VAL A 20 8.73 -4.57 -1.31
CA VAL A 20 7.62 -4.04 -0.53
C VAL A 20 8.06 -2.69 0.05
N LEU A 21 7.43 -1.61 -0.40
CA LEU A 21 7.71 -0.26 0.11
C LEU A 21 7.08 -0.03 1.48
N GLY A 22 5.98 -0.73 1.76
CA GLY A 22 5.21 -0.63 3.00
C GLY A 22 3.73 -0.84 2.76
N GLY A 23 2.95 -0.72 3.83
CA GLY A 23 1.50 -0.81 3.80
C GLY A 23 0.86 0.04 4.88
N PHE A 24 -0.37 0.50 4.65
CA PHE A 24 -1.16 1.20 5.65
C PHE A 24 -2.05 0.19 6.35
N ILE A 25 -1.74 -0.12 7.61
CA ILE A 25 -2.58 -0.96 8.46
C ILE A 25 -3.49 -0.02 9.25
N THR A 26 -4.76 0.05 8.88
CA THR A 26 -5.76 0.81 9.63
C THR A 26 -6.63 -0.15 10.42
N ARG A 27 -6.61 -0.01 11.75
CA ARG A 27 -7.50 -0.75 12.64
C ARG A 27 -8.48 0.22 13.30
N GLN A 28 -9.76 0.03 13.04
CA GLN A 28 -10.82 0.78 13.69
C GLN A 28 -11.57 -0.15 14.65
N GLU A 29 -11.66 0.25 15.91
CA GLU A 29 -12.40 -0.46 16.93
C GLU A 29 -13.56 0.40 17.41
N ASP A 30 -14.78 -0.05 17.12
CA ASP A 30 -16.01 0.58 17.58
C ASP A 30 -16.62 -0.26 18.71
N ARG A 31 -16.79 0.39 19.87
CA ARG A 31 -17.44 -0.22 21.03
C ARG A 31 -18.73 0.52 21.33
N GLN A 32 -19.86 -0.13 21.05
CA GLN A 32 -21.19 0.41 21.31
C GLN A 32 -21.83 -0.31 22.49
N ILE A 33 -22.18 0.44 23.54
CA ILE A 33 -22.88 -0.10 24.71
C ILE A 33 -24.29 0.45 24.69
N GLN A 34 -25.27 -0.42 24.50
CA GLN A 34 -26.70 -0.11 24.60
C GLN A 34 -27.20 -0.69 25.92
N LYS A 35 -27.79 0.13 26.78
CA LYS A 35 -28.32 -0.33 28.06
C LYS A 35 -29.64 0.34 28.38
N VAL A 36 -30.52 -0.42 29.03
CA VAL A 36 -31.76 0.15 29.57
C VAL A 36 -31.42 0.92 30.86
N PRO A 37 -31.74 2.22 30.96
CA PRO A 37 -31.54 2.98 32.19
C PRO A 37 -32.31 2.32 33.36
N PHE A 38 -31.82 2.46 34.59
CA PHE A 38 -32.37 1.87 35.83
C PHE A 38 -32.21 0.34 35.98
N LEU A 39 -32.50 -0.45 34.95
CA LEU A 39 -32.39 -1.91 35.01
C LEU A 39 -30.95 -2.42 34.86
N SER A 40 -30.08 -1.69 34.16
CA SER A 40 -28.70 -2.09 33.89
C SER A 40 -27.74 -2.02 35.08
N ASP A 41 -28.09 -1.27 36.13
CA ASP A 41 -27.24 -1.11 37.32
C ASP A 41 -27.56 -2.15 38.42
N LEU A 42 -28.48 -3.09 38.17
CA LEU A 42 -28.85 -4.13 39.11
C LEU A 42 -27.74 -5.20 39.21
N PRO A 43 -27.27 -5.54 40.43
CA PRO A 43 -26.09 -6.38 40.63
C PRO A 43 -26.24 -7.83 40.14
N ILE A 44 -27.48 -8.33 40.00
CA ILE A 44 -27.76 -9.73 39.61
C ILE A 44 -28.25 -9.82 38.15
N ILE A 45 -29.00 -8.84 37.67
CA ILE A 45 -29.69 -8.91 36.36
C ILE A 45 -29.28 -7.81 35.36
N GLY A 46 -28.43 -6.87 35.74
CA GLY A 46 -28.07 -5.72 34.89
C GLY A 46 -27.40 -6.09 33.57
N SER A 47 -26.73 -7.25 33.50
CA SER A 47 -26.13 -7.78 32.26
C SER A 47 -27.17 -8.27 31.25
N LEU A 48 -28.37 -8.69 31.69
CA LEU A 48 -29.46 -9.11 30.79
C LEU A 48 -30.10 -7.91 30.08
N PHE A 49 -29.93 -6.70 30.63
CA PHE A 49 -30.47 -5.44 30.10
C PHE A 49 -29.38 -4.55 29.48
N THR A 50 -28.19 -5.11 29.25
CA THR A 50 -27.05 -4.43 28.62
C THR A 50 -26.58 -5.22 27.40
N GLN A 51 -26.66 -4.60 26.24
CA GLN A 51 -26.13 -5.12 24.98
C GLN A 51 -24.81 -4.40 24.66
N THR A 52 -23.71 -5.14 24.58
CA THR A 52 -22.43 -4.61 24.11
C THR A 52 -22.16 -5.14 22.71
N ASN A 53 -22.11 -4.25 21.73
CA ASN A 53 -21.65 -4.56 20.38
C ASN A 53 -20.21 -4.08 20.22
N ARG A 54 -19.33 -4.99 19.82
CA ARG A 54 -17.93 -4.69 19.49
C ARG A 54 -17.72 -4.99 18.02
N THR A 55 -17.35 -3.97 17.26
CA THR A 55 -17.05 -4.07 15.84
C THR A 55 -15.59 -3.75 15.63
N VAL A 56 -14.85 -4.66 15.00
CA VAL A 56 -13.45 -4.45 14.64
C VAL A 56 -13.36 -4.47 13.12
N VAL A 57 -12.95 -3.35 12.52
CA VAL A 57 -12.73 -3.23 11.08
C VAL A 57 -11.25 -3.06 10.83
N GLY A 58 -10.66 -3.99 10.09
CA GLY A 58 -9.27 -3.93 9.63
C GLY A 58 -9.23 -3.65 8.14
N ASN A 59 -8.44 -2.64 7.75
CA ASN A 59 -8.10 -2.39 6.35
C ASN A 59 -6.59 -2.51 6.20
N GLU A 60 -6.15 -3.43 5.33
CA GLU A 60 -4.74 -3.67 5.03
C GLU A 60 -4.48 -3.35 3.56
N VAL A 61 -3.58 -2.40 3.30
CA VAL A 61 -3.16 -2.04 1.94
C VAL A 61 -1.67 -2.31 1.82
N LEU A 62 -1.27 -3.02 0.76
CA LEU A 62 0.13 -3.35 0.45
C LEU A 62 0.53 -2.72 -0.88
N VAL A 63 1.74 -2.14 -0.92
CA VAL A 63 2.30 -1.52 -2.14
C VAL A 63 3.58 -2.25 -2.55
N PHE A 64 3.57 -2.77 -3.78
CA PHE A 64 4.67 -3.50 -4.39
C PHE A 64 5.24 -2.71 -5.56
N VAL A 65 6.57 -2.68 -5.69
CA VAL A 65 7.26 -2.04 -6.81
C VAL A 65 8.34 -2.96 -7.34
N THR A 66 8.38 -3.11 -8.67
CA THR A 66 9.41 -3.87 -9.39
C THR A 66 10.10 -2.93 -10.38
N PRO A 67 11.33 -2.48 -10.12
CA PRO A 67 12.06 -1.61 -11.03
C PRO A 67 12.56 -2.39 -12.24
N THR A 68 12.62 -1.75 -13.41
CA THR A 68 13.26 -2.31 -14.62
C THR A 68 14.20 -1.28 -15.23
N ILE A 69 15.42 -1.70 -15.57
CA ILE A 69 16.37 -0.89 -16.35
C ILE A 69 16.03 -1.06 -17.83
N ILE A 70 15.96 0.05 -18.57
CA ILE A 70 15.74 0.08 -20.01
C ILE A 70 16.97 0.73 -20.64
N GLU A 71 17.64 0.02 -21.53
CA GLU A 71 18.73 0.56 -22.34
C GLU A 71 18.16 1.19 -23.62
N ASP A 72 18.49 2.45 -23.89
CA ASP A 72 18.06 3.12 -25.12
C ASP A 72 18.86 2.59 -26.31
N ARG A 73 18.17 1.88 -27.21
CA ARG A 73 18.75 1.26 -28.41
C ARG A 73 18.79 2.23 -29.60
N SER A 74 19.09 3.51 -29.36
CA SER A 74 19.16 4.54 -30.40
C SER A 74 20.59 4.83 -30.91
N GLN A 75 21.63 4.23 -30.33
CA GLN A 75 23.03 4.39 -30.77
C GLN A 75 23.55 3.11 -31.45
N GLY A 76 23.14 2.85 -32.69
CA GLY A 76 23.57 1.60 -33.34
C GLY A 76 23.47 1.53 -34.86
N ASN A 77 23.20 2.61 -35.60
CA ASN A 77 23.08 2.47 -37.06
C ASN A 77 23.36 3.74 -37.88
N THR A 78 24.58 4.29 -37.89
CA THR A 78 25.12 5.00 -39.07
C THR A 78 26.67 5.07 -39.04
N GLY A 79 27.32 3.91 -38.98
CA GLY A 79 28.78 3.76 -38.98
C GLY A 79 29.36 3.18 -40.27
N ALA A 80 28.73 3.41 -41.43
CA ALA A 80 29.19 2.89 -42.70
C ALA A 80 28.95 3.88 -43.85
N VAL A 81 29.76 4.93 -43.92
CA VAL A 81 30.04 5.62 -45.20
C VAL A 81 31.50 5.31 -45.52
N GLY A 82 31.69 4.42 -46.50
CA GLY A 82 32.98 3.85 -46.89
C GLY A 82 33.95 4.90 -47.40
N ASN A 83 35.23 4.66 -47.10
CA ASN A 83 36.36 5.35 -47.69
C ASN A 83 36.79 4.61 -48.96
N PRO A 84 36.61 5.15 -50.18
CA PRO A 84 37.43 4.76 -51.32
C PRO A 84 38.67 5.69 -51.38
N SER A 85 39.81 5.22 -50.86
CA SER A 85 41.12 5.80 -51.19
C SER A 85 41.67 5.17 -52.50
N PRO A 86 42.76 5.70 -53.08
CA PRO A 86 42.80 6.56 -54.26
C PRO A 86 43.25 5.78 -55.52
N THR A 87 42.79 6.20 -56.70
CA THR A 87 43.36 5.73 -57.98
C THR A 87 44.53 6.63 -58.42
N PRO A 88 45.56 6.04 -59.09
CA PRO A 88 46.95 6.50 -59.10
C PRO A 88 47.22 7.82 -59.82
#